data_AF-A0A1X7TEA7-F1
#
_entry.id   AF-A0A1X7TEA7-F1
#
_cell.length_a   1.000
_cell.length_b   1.000
_cell.length_c   1.000
_cell.angle_alpha   90.00
_cell.angle_beta   90.00
_cell.angle_gamma   90.00
#
_symmetry.space_group_name_H-M   'P 1'
#
loop_
_entity.id
_entity.type
_entity.pdbx_description
1 polymer ?
#
loop_
_entity_poly.entity_id
_entity_poly.type
_entity_poly.pdbx_seq_one_letter_code
_entity_poly.pdbx_strand_id
1 'polypeptide(L)'
;MSEEQCTLLYVAGYVIRKVKGLIVQTKKANLADHMKLFLEDLIKDVETELDTTCLTTGLAEGEKGKVWFTLINRGGLTKCNNDFYEHLKTVDMAIKSHILLPSTVSVPLREKSSILSEREH
;
A
#
# COMPACT_ATOMS: atom_id res chain seq x y z
N MET A 1 -6.21 -6.71 15.08
CA MET A 1 -5.58 -6.58 13.74
C MET A 1 -4.12 -6.92 13.88
N SER A 2 -3.53 -7.56 12.86
CA SER A 2 -2.10 -7.81 12.81
C SER A 2 -1.32 -6.54 12.44
N GLU A 3 -0.03 -6.50 12.78
CA GLU A 3 0.87 -5.42 12.37
C GLU A 3 0.95 -5.28 10.84
N GLU A 4 0.90 -6.40 10.11
CA GLU A 4 0.86 -6.42 8.65
C GLU A 4 -0.39 -5.71 8.10
N GLN A 5 -1.57 -5.96 8.67
CA GLN A 5 -2.82 -5.30 8.26
C GLN A 5 -2.76 -3.79 8.53
N CYS A 6 -2.28 -3.39 9.71
CA CYS A 6 -2.05 -1.98 10.06
C CYS A 6 -1.10 -1.31 9.06
N THR A 7 0.01 -1.98 8.74
CA THR A 7 1.01 -1.50 7.78
C THR A 7 0.40 -1.33 6.40
N LEU A 8 -0.38 -2.31 5.95
CA LEU A 8 -1.02 -2.27 4.64
C LEU A 8 -2.06 -1.14 4.54
N LEU A 9 -2.85 -0.90 5.60
CA LEU A 9 -3.76 0.24 5.68
C LEU A 9 -3.02 1.58 5.61
N TYR A 10 -1.89 1.70 6.31
CA TYR A 10 -1.03 2.89 6.23
C TYR A 10 -0.53 3.12 4.79
N VAL A 11 -0.04 2.05 4.14
CA VAL A 11 0.43 2.10 2.74
C VAL A 11 -0.71 2.50 1.80
N ALA A 12 -1.92 1.95 1.99
CA ALA A 12 -3.09 2.32 1.20
C ALA A 12 -3.36 3.83 1.26
N GLY A 13 -3.40 4.39 2.47
CA GLY A 13 -3.65 5.82 2.66
C GLY A 13 -2.51 6.70 2.13
N TYR A 14 -1.28 6.22 2.16
CA TYR A 14 -0.12 6.91 1.59
C TYR A 14 -0.16 6.93 0.05
N VAL A 15 -0.48 5.81 -0.59
CA VAL A 15 -0.61 5.70 -2.05
C VAL A 15 -1.66 6.68 -2.56
N ILE A 16 -2.84 6.71 -1.92
CA ILE A 16 -3.91 7.65 -2.27
C ILE A 16 -3.44 9.09 -2.16
N ARG A 17 -2.76 9.45 -1.06
CA ARG A 17 -2.20 10.80 -0.90
C ARG A 17 -1.24 11.17 -2.04
N LYS A 18 -0.36 10.25 -2.43
CA LYS A 18 0.62 10.49 -3.50
C LYS A 18 -0.06 10.69 -4.85
N VAL A 19 -1.03 9.85 -5.19
CA VAL A 19 -1.79 9.98 -6.44
C VAL A 19 -2.57 11.29 -6.46
N LYS A 20 -3.23 11.69 -5.36
CA LYS A 20 -3.88 13.00 -5.24
C LYS A 20 -2.92 14.17 -5.49
N GLY A 21 -1.72 14.12 -4.90
CA GLY A 21 -0.69 15.13 -5.13
C GLY A 21 -0.29 15.24 -6.60
N LEU A 22 -0.13 14.10 -7.29
CA LEU A 22 0.19 14.06 -8.71
C LEU A 22 -0.94 14.60 -9.60
N ILE A 23 -2.20 14.31 -9.26
CA ILE A 23 -3.37 14.86 -9.96
C ILE A 23 -3.38 16.39 -9.89
N VAL A 24 -3.14 16.95 -8.70
CA VAL A 24 -3.08 18.40 -8.50
C VAL A 24 -1.95 19.03 -9.33
N GLN A 25 -0.77 18.41 -9.34
CA GLN A 25 0.38 18.88 -10.11
C GLN A 25 0.15 18.81 -11.62
N THR A 26 -0.48 17.74 -12.11
CA THR A 26 -0.66 17.48 -13.55
C THR A 26 -1.96 18.05 -14.13
N LYS A 27 -2.85 18.60 -13.29
CA LYS A 27 -4.15 19.17 -13.66
C LYS A 27 -5.03 18.22 -14.49
N LYS A 28 -4.91 16.91 -14.29
CA LYS A 28 -5.69 15.89 -15.02
C LYS A 28 -7.07 15.69 -14.36
N ALA A 29 -8.06 16.47 -14.80
CA ALA A 29 -9.43 16.40 -14.28
C ALA A 29 -10.04 14.98 -14.31
N ASN A 30 -9.87 14.26 -15.42
CA ASN A 30 -10.42 12.90 -15.57
C ASN A 30 -9.88 11.93 -14.51
N LEU A 31 -8.61 12.10 -14.09
CA LEU A 31 -8.00 11.25 -13.07
C LEU A 31 -8.51 11.61 -11.66
N ALA A 32 -8.85 12.88 -11.43
CA ALA A 32 -9.45 13.33 -10.17
C ALA A 32 -10.81 12.69 -9.92
N ASP A 33 -11.64 12.56 -10.96
CA ASP A 33 -12.96 11.94 -10.83
C ASP A 33 -12.88 10.43 -10.62
N HIS A 34 -11.99 9.74 -11.33
CA HIS A 34 -11.74 8.31 -11.08
C HIS A 34 -11.18 8.08 -9.67
N MET A 35 -10.39 9.01 -9.14
CA MET A 35 -9.82 8.88 -7.80
C MET A 35 -10.89 8.79 -6.71
N LYS A 36 -12.05 9.41 -6.91
CA LYS A 36 -13.18 9.36 -5.96
C LYS A 36 -13.66 7.92 -5.74
N LEU A 37 -13.55 7.05 -6.75
CA LEU A 37 -13.93 5.63 -6.66
C LEU A 37 -13.08 4.80 -5.70
N PHE A 38 -11.94 5.32 -5.23
CA PHE A 38 -11.06 4.63 -4.28
C PHE A 38 -11.11 5.23 -2.87
N LEU A 39 -11.79 6.36 -2.71
CA LEU A 39 -11.92 7.02 -1.41
C LEU A 39 -13.03 6.35 -0.63
N GLU A 40 -12.85 6.30 0.69
CA GLU A 40 -13.99 6.04 1.56
C GLU A 40 -14.98 7.18 1.34
N ASP A 41 -16.25 6.86 1.05
CA ASP A 41 -17.31 7.87 1.02
C ASP A 41 -17.21 8.72 2.28
N LEU A 42 -17.55 10.02 2.19
CA LEU A 42 -17.65 10.90 3.36
C LEU A 42 -18.66 10.28 4.34
N ILE A 43 -18.21 9.33 5.16
CA ILE A 43 -18.73 9.12 6.49
C ILE A 43 -18.51 10.50 7.09
N LYS A 44 -19.62 11.19 7.36
CA LYS A 44 -19.67 12.45 8.12
C LYS A 44 -18.52 12.43 9.10
N ASP A 45 -17.76 13.52 9.16
CA ASP A 45 -16.82 13.76 10.24
C ASP A 45 -17.60 13.61 11.55
N VAL A 46 -17.70 12.38 12.02
CA VAL A 46 -18.11 12.09 13.36
C VAL A 46 -16.85 12.55 14.07
N GLU A 47 -16.92 13.76 14.60
CA GLU A 47 -16.20 14.15 15.81
C GLU A 47 -16.62 13.19 16.93
N THR A 48 -16.39 11.89 16.73
CA THR A 48 -16.54 10.90 17.76
C THR A 48 -15.32 11.13 18.61
N GLU A 49 -15.57 11.67 19.80
CA GLU A 49 -14.75 11.38 20.98
C GLU A 49 -14.21 9.96 20.80
N LEU A 50 -12.90 9.89 20.57
CA LEU A 50 -12.22 8.71 20.04
C LEU A 50 -12.16 7.67 21.15
N ASP A 51 -13.28 7.00 21.39
CA ASP A 51 -13.42 6.04 22.46
C ASP A 51 -12.64 4.77 22.10
N THR A 52 -11.41 4.71 22.59
CA THR A 52 -10.50 3.58 22.38
C THR A 52 -11.02 2.25 22.91
N THR A 53 -12.10 2.24 23.71
CA THR A 53 -12.73 0.98 24.17
C THR A 53 -13.29 0.15 23.02
N CYS A 54 -13.70 0.76 21.90
CA CYS A 54 -14.24 0.04 20.73
C CYS A 54 -13.20 -0.85 20.02
N LEU A 55 -11.90 -0.62 20.22
CA LEU A 55 -10.85 -1.52 19.71
C LEU A 55 -10.83 -2.86 20.45
N THR A 56 -11.43 -2.94 21.64
CA THR A 56 -11.39 -4.12 22.52
C THR A 56 -12.68 -4.96 22.47
N THR A 57 -13.81 -4.43 22.02
CA THR A 57 -15.11 -5.12 22.01
C THR A 57 -15.81 -5.07 20.65
N GLY A 58 -16.27 -6.24 20.17
CA GLY A 58 -17.40 -6.39 19.23
C GLY A 58 -17.25 -5.93 17.77
N LEU A 59 -16.30 -5.08 17.42
CA LEU A 59 -16.19 -4.57 16.04
C LEU A 59 -15.72 -5.64 15.03
N ALA A 60 -16.30 -5.59 13.83
CA ALA A 60 -15.82 -6.36 12.69
C ALA A 60 -14.38 -5.92 12.34
N GLU A 61 -13.58 -6.83 11.78
CA GLU A 61 -12.15 -6.58 11.55
C GLU A 61 -11.88 -5.38 10.64
N GLY A 62 -12.74 -5.15 9.64
CA GLY A 62 -12.68 -3.96 8.79
C GLY A 62 -12.95 -2.64 9.52
N GLU A 63 -13.83 -2.65 10.54
CA GLU A 63 -14.16 -1.46 11.34
C GLU A 63 -13.02 -1.12 12.32
N LYS A 64 -12.39 -2.14 12.91
CA LYS A 64 -11.18 -1.97 13.74
C LYS A 64 -10.06 -1.28 12.97
N GLY A 65 -9.92 -1.56 11.68
CA GLY A 65 -8.94 -0.92 10.82
C GLY A 65 -9.17 0.57 10.62
N LYS A 66 -10.44 0.98 10.45
CA LYS A 66 -10.83 2.38 10.30
C LYS A 66 -10.56 3.19 11.57
N VAL A 67 -10.85 2.61 12.74
CA VAL A 67 -10.58 3.25 14.04
C VAL A 67 -9.08 3.40 14.24
N TRP A 68 -8.30 2.34 14.04
CA TRP A 68 -6.84 2.39 14.14
C TRP A 68 -6.23 3.42 13.20
N PHE A 69 -6.68 3.46 11.95
CA PHE A 69 -6.20 4.44 10.97
C PHE A 69 -6.53 5.88 11.40
N THR A 70 -7.70 6.10 11.98
CA THR A 70 -8.09 7.43 12.50
C THR A 70 -7.19 7.85 13.67
N LEU A 71 -6.85 6.92 14.58
CA LEU A 71 -5.96 7.16 15.71
C LEU A 71 -4.54 7.60 15.29
N ILE A 72 -3.98 6.98 14.26
CA ILE A 72 -2.61 7.26 13.82
C ILE A 72 -2.51 8.42 12.82
N ASN A 73 -3.61 8.76 12.14
CA ASN A 73 -3.62 9.76 11.09
C ASN A 73 -3.68 11.19 11.66
N ARG A 74 -2.53 11.87 11.69
CA ARG A 74 -2.40 13.28 12.09
C ARG A 74 -2.75 14.26 10.95
N GLY A 75 -3.73 13.94 10.11
CA GLY A 75 -4.13 14.73 8.93
C GLY A 75 -3.27 14.53 7.68
N GLY A 76 -2.32 13.58 7.71
CA GLY A 76 -1.38 13.31 6.63
C GLY A 76 -1.72 12.13 5.73
N LEU A 77 -2.75 11.35 6.04
CA LEU A 77 -3.17 10.19 5.25
C LEU A 77 -4.61 10.36 4.79
N THR A 78 -4.95 9.75 3.66
CA THR A 78 -6.32 9.76 3.12
C THR A 78 -6.93 8.37 3.30
N LYS A 79 -8.14 8.28 3.84
CA LYS A 79 -8.85 7.01 3.99
C LYS A 79 -9.24 6.45 2.62
N CYS A 80 -9.05 5.15 2.43
CA CYS A 80 -9.46 4.42 1.24
C CYS A 80 -10.75 3.63 1.52
N ASN A 81 -11.52 3.31 0.48
CA ASN A 81 -12.61 2.36 0.63
C ASN A 81 -12.09 0.93 0.81
N ASN A 82 -13.02 0.04 1.18
CA ASN A 82 -12.70 -1.35 1.46
C ASN A 82 -12.24 -2.08 0.18
N ASP A 83 -12.83 -1.79 -0.97
CA ASP A 83 -12.48 -2.45 -2.24
C ASP A 83 -11.04 -2.19 -2.64
N PHE A 84 -10.57 -0.94 -2.50
CA PHE A 84 -9.17 -0.59 -2.72
C PHE A 84 -8.24 -1.32 -1.75
N TYR A 85 -8.63 -1.42 -0.47
CA TYR A 85 -7.84 -2.11 0.54
C TYR A 85 -7.74 -3.62 0.25
N GLU A 86 -8.84 -4.27 -0.10
CA GLU A 86 -8.85 -5.69 -0.49
C GLU A 86 -8.03 -5.93 -1.76
N HIS A 87 -8.12 -5.03 -2.75
CA HIS A 87 -7.26 -5.10 -3.93
C HIS A 87 -5.79 -4.98 -3.54
N LEU A 88 -5.42 -4.07 -2.65
CA LEU A 88 -4.05 -3.91 -2.19
C LEU A 88 -3.53 -5.16 -1.44
N LYS A 89 -4.38 -5.86 -0.69
CA LYS A 89 -4.02 -7.17 -0.10
C LYS A 89 -3.67 -8.20 -1.16
N THR A 90 -4.44 -8.27 -2.25
CA THR A 90 -4.13 -9.19 -3.35
C THR A 90 -2.79 -8.88 -4.02
N VAL A 91 -2.46 -7.59 -4.14
CA VAL A 91 -1.16 -7.13 -4.65
C VAL A 91 -0.02 -7.50 -3.69
N ASP A 92 -0.18 -7.29 -2.38
CA ASP A 92 0.81 -7.68 -1.36
C ASP A 92 1.10 -9.19 -1.42
N MET A 93 0.05 -10.02 -1.49
CA MET A 93 0.19 -11.47 -1.62
C MET A 93 0.92 -11.88 -2.91
N ALA A 94 0.62 -11.24 -4.04
CA ALA A 94 1.30 -11.51 -5.31
C ALA A 94 2.77 -11.09 -5.27
N ILE A 95 3.10 -9.94 -4.69
CA ILE A 95 4.49 -9.51 -4.53
C ILE A 95 5.25 -10.48 -3.64
N LYS A 96 4.67 -10.86 -2.50
CA LYS A 96 5.25 -11.84 -1.58
C LYS A 96 5.47 -13.19 -2.27
N SER A 97 4.54 -13.68 -3.10
CA SER A 97 4.73 -14.95 -3.80
C SER A 97 5.87 -14.90 -4.83
N HIS A 98 6.07 -13.77 -5.52
CA HIS A 98 7.17 -13.60 -6.48
C HIS A 98 8.53 -13.41 -5.81
N ILE A 99 8.60 -12.79 -4.65
CA ILE A 99 9.86 -12.51 -3.93
C ILE A 99 10.28 -13.69 -3.04
N LEU A 100 9.31 -14.40 -2.45
CA LEU A 100 9.57 -15.48 -1.50
C LEU A 100 9.70 -16.85 -2.16
N LEU A 101 9.33 -17.01 -3.43
CA LEU A 101 9.79 -18.18 -4.18
C LEU A 101 11.27 -17.99 -4.53
N PRO A 102 12.19 -18.87 -4.06
CA PRO A 102 13.53 -18.87 -4.59
C PRO A 102 13.42 -19.09 -6.10
N SER A 103 13.93 -18.13 -6.88
CA SER A 103 14.11 -18.27 -8.32
C SER A 103 14.82 -19.58 -8.59
N THR A 104 14.09 -20.59 -9.08
CA THR A 104 14.66 -21.85 -9.56
C THR A 104 15.47 -21.66 -10.84
N VAL A 105 15.52 -20.43 -11.37
CA VAL A 105 16.42 -20.05 -12.45
C VAL A 105 17.78 -19.76 -11.83
N SER A 106 18.63 -20.78 -11.82
CA SER A 106 20.07 -20.61 -11.69
C SER A 106 20.54 -19.69 -12.82
N VAL A 107 20.85 -18.44 -12.50
CA VAL A 107 21.54 -17.56 -13.45
C VAL A 107 22.91 -18.19 -13.70
N PRO A 108 23.27 -18.59 -14.93
CA PRO A 108 24.62 -19.05 -15.20
C PRO A 108 25.56 -17.90 -14.89
N LEU A 109 26.48 -18.11 -13.95
CA LEU A 109 27.61 -17.23 -13.74
C LEU A 109 28.33 -17.12 -15.08
N ARG A 110 28.18 -15.97 -15.75
CA ARG A 110 28.86 -15.69 -17.00
C ARG A 110 30.35 -15.65 -16.68
N GLU A 111 31.03 -16.78 -16.91
CA GLU A 111 32.47 -16.89 -16.75
C GLU A 111 33.12 -15.74 -17.52
N LYS A 112 33.82 -14.87 -16.81
CA LYS A 112 34.63 -13.83 -17.42
C LYS A 112 35.70 -14.55 -18.22
N SER A 113 35.54 -14.59 -19.53
CA SER A 113 36.59 -15.03 -20.45
C SER A 113 37.79 -14.10 -20.26
N SER A 114 38.81 -14.56 -19.54
CA SER A 114 40.11 -13.89 -19.53
C SER A 114 40.74 -14.12 -20.90
N ILE A 115 40.59 -13.16 -21.80
CA ILE A 115 41.42 -13.10 -23.00
C ILE A 115 42.83 -12.72 -22.52
N LEU A 116 43.65 -13.74 -22.23
CA LEU A 116 45.09 -13.59 -22.13
C LEU A 116 45.61 -13.34 -23.55
N SER A 117 45.87 -12.07 -23.83
CA SER A 117 46.68 -11.63 -24.96
C SER A 117 48.13 -12.05 -24.69
N GLU A 118 48.53 -13.24 -25.16
CA GLU A 118 49.95 -13.53 -25.34
C GLU A 118 50.45 -12.73 -26.54
N ARG A 119 51.17 -11.65 -26.24
CA ARG A 119 52.17 -11.04 -27.12
C ARG A 119 53.46 -11.83 -26.95
N GLU A 120 53.89 -12.59 -27.95
CA GLU A 120 55.28 -12.98 -28.25
C GLU A 120 55.29 -13.47 -29.71
N HIS A 121 56.22 -13.19 -30.62
CA HIS A 121 57.31 -12.23 -30.76
C HIS A 121 57.69 -12.19 -32.25
#